data_AF-A0A3C1RY11-F1
#
_entry.id   AF-A0A3C1RY11-F1
#
_cell.length_a   1.000
_cell.length_b   1.000
_cell.length_c   1.000
_cell.angle_alpha   90.00
_cell.angle_beta   90.00
_cell.angle_gamma   90.00
#
_symmetry.space_group_name_H-M   'P 1'
#
loop_
_entity.id
_entity.type
_entity.pdbx_description
1 polymer ?
#
loop_
_entity_poly.entity_id
_entity_poly.type
_entity_poly.pdbx_seq_one_letter_code
_entity_poly.pdbx_strand_id
1 'polypeptide(L)'
;MFSTLITFLQSSNIDQIIPEGIRYIKTDDHDKEWLKKLEINTQDEILNNGSKQPFNFKILPNLSTTVFKFNEKEYFVIIGWTEDNIITFEDILTPIQLNAGLVTALLSDLKVPIRAKVKPLEIIEKVFYPIEDDYTGHNFEDVSIFFEPILVYQILDDSPLKGTDIERLSGFYMIKNCQNLTLKFSQKTLIVYEKLFLESPQNVPYENLVLSLTSVYWKYSFLDIYRCIEGIFPESQLYKLHQQLNISTSLREFLTGIETSLKWKPKEEETVIEIIQNSPPDAQEIFRNVKKVIHKEDRGELGKFFYKIRNSIVHYRHRDEELKLDKLEDETWDQLIRGALLVVQSWYQKLDSL
;
A
#
# COMPACT_ATOMS: atom_id res chain seq x y z
N MET A 1 -24.49 -3.79 2.63
CA MET A 1 -24.55 -2.31 2.71
C MET A 1 -25.58 -1.79 3.73
N PHE A 2 -26.90 -1.88 3.49
CA PHE A 2 -27.89 -1.33 4.46
C PHE A 2 -27.78 -1.96 5.86
N SER A 3 -27.43 -3.25 5.92
CA SER A 3 -27.07 -3.93 7.18
C SER A 3 -25.92 -3.23 7.92
N THR A 4 -24.90 -2.77 7.20
CA THR A 4 -23.77 -2.00 7.76
C THR A 4 -24.26 -0.69 8.39
N LEU A 5 -25.17 0.03 7.73
CA LEU A 5 -25.77 1.25 8.29
C LEU A 5 -26.61 0.94 9.53
N ILE A 6 -27.41 -0.13 9.52
CA ILE A 6 -28.20 -0.57 10.66
C ILE A 6 -27.30 -0.89 11.86
N THR A 7 -26.22 -1.65 11.64
CA THR A 7 -25.25 -1.98 12.71
C THR A 7 -24.61 -0.72 13.28
N PHE A 8 -24.28 0.27 12.45
CA PHE A 8 -23.76 1.55 12.90
C PHE A 8 -24.77 2.33 13.76
N LEU A 9 -26.03 2.41 13.32
CA LEU A 9 -27.11 3.04 14.09
C LEU A 9 -27.30 2.37 15.46
N GLN A 10 -27.31 1.03 15.50
CA GLN A 10 -27.43 0.25 16.73
C GLN A 10 -26.26 0.52 17.68
N SER A 11 -25.03 0.64 17.15
CA SER A 11 -23.85 0.97 17.96
C SER A 11 -23.82 2.42 18.47
N SER A 12 -24.64 3.30 17.89
CA SER A 12 -24.67 4.74 18.20
C SER A 12 -25.63 5.11 19.34
N ASN A 13 -26.29 4.14 19.99
CA ASN A 13 -27.22 4.32 21.11
C ASN A 13 -28.33 5.37 20.86
N ILE A 14 -29.03 5.25 19.75
CA ILE A 14 -30.12 6.17 19.40
C ILE A 14 -31.44 5.50 19.72
N ASP A 15 -32.27 6.18 20.52
CA ASP A 15 -33.61 5.75 20.92
C ASP A 15 -34.64 5.92 19.78
N GLN A 16 -34.27 5.57 18.54
CA GLN A 16 -35.18 5.57 17.39
C GLN A 16 -35.37 4.16 16.84
N ILE A 17 -36.64 3.79 16.65
CA ILE A 17 -37.02 2.53 16.02
C ILE A 17 -36.73 2.66 14.52
N ILE A 18 -35.83 1.82 14.01
CA ILE A 18 -35.59 1.71 12.57
C ILE A 18 -36.83 1.07 11.95
N PRO A 19 -37.55 1.76 11.03
CA PRO A 19 -38.77 1.22 10.44
C PRO A 19 -38.50 -0.08 9.66
N GLU A 20 -39.40 -1.06 9.79
CA GLU A 20 -39.34 -2.28 8.99
C GLU A 20 -39.55 -1.97 7.50
N GLY A 21 -39.00 -2.81 6.62
CA GLY A 21 -39.21 -2.73 5.18
C GLY A 21 -37.94 -2.95 4.36
N ILE A 22 -38.10 -3.47 3.13
CA ILE A 22 -36.99 -3.77 2.23
C ILE A 22 -36.45 -2.46 1.65
N ARG A 23 -35.16 -2.19 1.87
CA ARG A 23 -34.44 -1.05 1.27
C ARG A 23 -33.50 -1.54 0.19
N TYR A 24 -33.48 -0.85 -0.95
CA TYR A 24 -32.59 -1.16 -2.06
C TYR A 24 -32.19 0.12 -2.81
N ILE A 25 -31.07 0.06 -3.51
CA ILE A 25 -30.66 1.10 -4.46
C ILE A 25 -31.37 0.83 -5.78
N LYS A 26 -32.01 1.87 -6.33
CA LYS A 26 -32.69 1.81 -7.62
C LYS A 26 -31.66 1.54 -8.72
N THR A 27 -31.95 0.58 -9.59
CA THR A 27 -31.06 0.14 -10.69
C THR A 27 -31.83 0.03 -12.00
N ASP A 28 -31.17 0.38 -13.10
CA ASP A 28 -31.64 0.08 -14.45
C ASP A 28 -31.12 -1.29 -14.95
N ASP A 29 -31.37 -1.63 -16.22
CA ASP A 29 -30.92 -2.92 -16.76
C ASP A 29 -29.41 -2.98 -16.99
N HIS A 30 -28.75 -1.84 -17.24
CA HIS A 30 -27.30 -1.76 -17.36
C HIS A 30 -26.62 -1.92 -15.99
N ASP A 31 -27.12 -1.26 -14.95
CA ASP A 31 -26.68 -1.41 -13.57
C ASP A 31 -26.77 -2.87 -13.10
N LYS A 32 -27.86 -3.57 -13.47
CA LYS A 32 -28.03 -4.99 -13.13
C LYS A 32 -26.99 -5.88 -13.80
N GLU A 33 -26.41 -5.48 -14.94
CA GLU A 33 -25.31 -6.26 -15.53
C GLU A 33 -24.07 -6.20 -14.66
N TRP A 34 -23.73 -5.02 -14.13
CA TRP A 34 -22.62 -4.86 -13.18
C TRP A 34 -22.82 -5.74 -11.95
N LEU A 35 -24.01 -5.74 -11.35
CA LEU A 35 -24.33 -6.62 -10.22
C LEU A 35 -24.19 -8.12 -10.50
N LYS A 36 -24.41 -8.54 -11.75
CA LYS A 36 -24.40 -9.97 -12.12
C LYS A 36 -23.03 -10.48 -12.55
N LYS A 37 -22.22 -9.62 -13.18
CA LYS A 37 -20.99 -10.02 -13.88
C LYS A 37 -19.72 -9.50 -13.21
N LEU A 38 -19.83 -8.63 -12.21
CA LEU A 38 -18.67 -8.13 -11.48
C LEU A 38 -18.10 -9.26 -10.61
N GLU A 39 -16.81 -9.53 -10.79
CA GLU A 39 -16.07 -10.55 -10.06
C GLU A 39 -14.95 -9.88 -9.28
N ILE A 40 -15.09 -9.78 -7.95
CA ILE A 40 -14.04 -9.22 -7.10
C ILE A 40 -12.94 -10.27 -6.95
N ASN A 41 -11.68 -9.85 -7.11
CA ASN A 41 -10.56 -10.74 -6.84
C ASN A 41 -10.64 -11.17 -5.36
N THR A 42 -10.71 -12.47 -5.11
CA THR A 42 -10.76 -13.02 -3.76
C THR A 42 -9.43 -13.65 -3.38
N GLN A 43 -9.04 -13.57 -2.10
CA GLN A 43 -7.97 -14.39 -1.57
C GLN A 43 -8.34 -15.88 -1.64
N ASP A 44 -7.32 -16.74 -1.80
CA ASP A 44 -7.48 -18.20 -1.72
C ASP A 44 -7.83 -18.69 -0.30
N GLU A 45 -7.81 -17.81 0.70
CA GLU A 45 -8.29 -18.12 2.05
C GLU A 45 -9.81 -18.31 2.06
N ILE A 46 -10.21 -19.58 2.09
CA ILE A 46 -11.58 -20.01 2.32
C ILE A 46 -11.89 -19.80 3.81
N LEU A 47 -12.86 -18.94 4.12
CA LEU A 47 -13.37 -18.80 5.49
C LEU A 47 -13.98 -20.11 5.96
N ASN A 48 -14.10 -20.29 7.29
CA ASN A 48 -14.70 -21.47 7.94
C ASN A 48 -16.13 -21.82 7.45
N ASN A 49 -16.79 -20.93 6.71
CA ASN A 49 -18.12 -21.10 6.11
C ASN A 49 -18.09 -21.38 4.59
N GLY A 50 -16.92 -21.64 4.00
CA GLY A 50 -16.77 -21.91 2.57
C GLY A 50 -16.77 -20.68 1.66
N SER A 51 -16.88 -19.45 2.20
CA SER A 51 -16.85 -18.22 1.40
C SER A 51 -15.43 -17.67 1.23
N LYS A 52 -15.10 -17.22 0.02
CA LYS A 52 -13.83 -16.55 -0.26
C LYS A 52 -13.93 -15.09 0.17
N GLN A 53 -12.92 -14.55 0.86
CA GLN A 53 -12.87 -13.11 1.14
C GLN A 53 -12.33 -12.34 -0.07
N PRO A 54 -12.91 -11.15 -0.38
CA PRO A 54 -12.31 -10.27 -1.37
C PRO A 54 -10.90 -9.87 -0.92
N PHE A 55 -9.93 -9.94 -1.83
CA PHE A 55 -8.59 -9.44 -1.63
C PHE A 55 -8.69 -7.91 -1.49
N ASN A 56 -8.40 -7.41 -0.30
CA ASN A 56 -8.40 -5.98 -0.02
C ASN A 56 -7.04 -5.60 0.57
N PHE A 57 -6.24 -4.87 -0.19
CA PHE A 57 -4.96 -4.39 0.27
C PHE A 57 -5.19 -3.20 1.19
N LYS A 58 -5.09 -3.44 2.49
CA LYS A 58 -5.35 -2.45 3.53
C LYS A 58 -4.07 -1.66 3.83
N ILE A 59 -4.11 -0.36 3.53
CA ILE A 59 -2.93 0.51 3.62
C ILE A 59 -2.98 1.34 4.90
N LEU A 60 -4.12 2.01 5.16
CA LEU A 60 -4.42 2.71 6.40
C LEU A 60 -5.78 2.23 6.94
N PRO A 61 -6.18 2.57 8.18
CA PRO A 61 -7.47 2.15 8.73
C PRO A 61 -8.66 2.42 7.81
N ASN A 62 -8.66 3.56 7.11
CA ASN A 62 -9.72 3.97 6.20
C ASN A 62 -9.27 4.00 4.72
N LEU A 63 -8.02 3.65 4.41
CA LEU A 63 -7.51 3.62 3.03
C LEU A 63 -7.22 2.19 2.63
N SER A 64 -7.89 1.73 1.58
CA SER A 64 -7.64 0.40 1.04
C SER A 64 -7.87 0.37 -0.45
N THR A 65 -7.29 -0.63 -1.11
CA THR A 65 -7.39 -0.81 -2.55
C THR A 65 -7.74 -2.24 -2.90
N THR A 66 -8.46 -2.45 -4.00
CA THR A 66 -8.80 -3.78 -4.50
C THR A 66 -8.86 -3.77 -6.02
N VAL A 67 -8.99 -4.95 -6.62
CA VAL A 67 -9.20 -5.13 -8.04
C VAL A 67 -10.40 -6.05 -8.28
N PHE A 68 -11.18 -5.74 -9.31
CA PHE A 68 -12.23 -6.63 -9.79
C PHE A 68 -12.17 -6.79 -11.31
N LYS A 69 -12.87 -7.80 -11.82
CA LYS A 69 -13.06 -8.03 -13.26
C LYS A 69 -14.52 -7.80 -13.65
N PHE A 70 -14.71 -7.21 -14.81
CA PHE A 70 -16.02 -7.06 -15.44
C PHE A 70 -15.86 -7.11 -16.96
N ASN A 71 -16.56 -8.02 -17.63
CA ASN A 71 -16.46 -8.25 -19.08
C ASN A 71 -15.00 -8.38 -19.56
N GLU A 72 -14.22 -9.26 -18.93
CA GLU A 72 -12.80 -9.53 -19.23
C GLU A 72 -11.82 -8.36 -18.98
N LYS A 73 -12.32 -7.20 -18.55
CA LYS A 73 -11.50 -6.04 -18.18
C LYS A 73 -11.23 -6.01 -16.69
N GLU A 74 -10.07 -5.49 -16.31
CA GLU A 74 -9.65 -5.33 -14.92
C GLU A 74 -9.85 -3.88 -14.46
N TYR A 75 -10.28 -3.72 -13.21
CA TYR A 75 -10.59 -2.43 -12.62
C TYR A 75 -9.93 -2.31 -11.26
N PHE A 76 -9.25 -1.19 -11.04
CA PHE A 76 -8.61 -0.82 -9.78
C PHE A 76 -9.54 0.08 -8.96
N VAL A 77 -9.74 -0.26 -7.70
CA VAL A 77 -10.64 0.44 -6.78
C VAL A 77 -9.84 1.03 -5.64
N ILE A 78 -10.10 2.29 -5.32
CA ILE A 78 -9.56 2.98 -4.15
C ILE A 78 -10.72 3.34 -3.22
N ILE A 79 -10.55 3.04 -1.94
CA ILE A 79 -11.50 3.37 -0.87
C ILE A 79 -10.82 4.34 0.11
N GLY A 80 -11.47 5.45 0.46
CA GLY A 80 -11.06 6.32 1.56
C GLY A 80 -10.29 7.58 1.20
N TRP A 81 -9.79 7.67 -0.02
CA TRP A 81 -9.25 8.92 -0.56
C TRP A 81 -10.24 9.55 -1.52
N THR A 82 -10.39 10.87 -1.41
CA THR A 82 -11.06 11.68 -2.41
C THR A 82 -10.03 12.33 -3.31
N GLU A 83 -10.38 12.50 -4.58
CA GLU A 83 -9.69 13.41 -5.47
C GLU A 83 -10.54 14.67 -5.62
N ASP A 84 -9.94 15.85 -5.48
CA ASP A 84 -10.59 17.11 -5.87
C ASP A 84 -10.73 17.21 -7.40
N ASN A 85 -9.84 16.55 -8.14
CA ASN A 85 -9.87 16.42 -9.59
C ASN A 85 -9.53 14.98 -9.97
N ILE A 86 -10.45 14.31 -10.68
CA ILE A 86 -10.24 12.96 -11.16
C ILE A 86 -9.05 12.95 -12.14
N ILE A 87 -7.96 12.28 -11.77
CA ILE A 87 -6.74 12.26 -12.59
C ILE A 87 -6.81 11.08 -13.57
N THR A 88 -6.61 11.34 -14.86
CA THR A 88 -6.37 10.27 -15.84
C THR A 88 -4.88 9.98 -15.89
N PHE A 89 -4.53 8.69 -15.78
CA PHE A 89 -3.15 8.24 -15.91
C PHE A 89 -2.98 7.62 -17.29
N GLU A 90 -2.53 8.45 -18.23
CA GLU A 90 -2.22 8.03 -19.61
C GLU A 90 -1.38 6.73 -19.55
N ASP A 91 -1.80 5.74 -20.34
CA ASP A 91 -1.19 4.41 -20.47
C ASP A 91 -1.34 3.44 -19.28
N ILE A 92 -2.00 3.80 -18.18
CA ILE A 92 -2.19 2.88 -17.03
C ILE A 92 -3.63 2.76 -16.58
N LEU A 93 -4.24 3.87 -16.16
CA LEU A 93 -5.52 3.88 -15.44
C LEU A 93 -6.43 4.97 -16.00
N THR A 94 -7.62 4.57 -16.44
CA THR A 94 -8.66 5.49 -16.90
C THR A 94 -9.82 5.50 -15.92
N PRO A 95 -10.23 6.66 -15.36
CA PRO A 95 -11.33 6.71 -14.42
C PRO A 95 -12.64 6.31 -15.09
N ILE A 96 -13.51 5.61 -14.35
CA ILE A 96 -14.86 5.31 -14.80
C ILE A 96 -15.90 6.00 -13.93
N GLN A 97 -17.03 6.36 -14.54
CA GLN A 97 -18.16 6.89 -13.80
C GLN A 97 -18.81 5.76 -13.00
N LEU A 98 -19.08 6.04 -11.72
CA LEU A 98 -19.83 5.13 -10.87
C LEU A 98 -21.29 5.05 -11.31
N ASN A 99 -21.87 3.86 -11.20
CA ASN A 99 -23.28 3.62 -11.40
C ASN A 99 -23.87 2.85 -10.22
N ALA A 100 -25.20 2.73 -10.17
CA ALA A 100 -25.90 2.15 -9.04
C ALA A 100 -25.54 0.68 -8.83
N GLY A 101 -25.32 -0.07 -9.92
CA GLY A 101 -24.94 -1.48 -9.86
C GLY A 101 -23.55 -1.69 -9.25
N LEU A 102 -22.56 -0.97 -9.78
CA LEU A 102 -21.18 -0.99 -9.33
C LEU A 102 -21.06 -0.60 -7.85
N VAL A 103 -21.66 0.53 -7.45
CA VAL A 103 -21.63 1.00 -6.07
C VAL A 103 -22.28 0.01 -5.12
N THR A 104 -23.42 -0.57 -5.52
CA THR A 104 -24.11 -1.58 -4.71
C THR A 104 -23.24 -2.81 -4.48
N ALA A 105 -22.59 -3.32 -5.53
CA ALA A 105 -21.66 -4.44 -5.43
C ALA A 105 -20.48 -4.12 -4.49
N LEU A 106 -19.78 -3.01 -4.73
CA LEU A 106 -18.60 -2.63 -3.96
C LEU A 106 -18.93 -2.39 -2.47
N LEU A 107 -20.01 -1.67 -2.17
CA LEU A 107 -20.44 -1.41 -0.80
C LEU A 107 -20.97 -2.67 -0.08
N SER A 108 -21.49 -3.65 -0.84
CA SER A 108 -21.89 -4.95 -0.29
C SER A 108 -20.68 -5.80 0.06
N ASP A 109 -19.79 -5.99 -0.91
CA ASP A 109 -18.80 -7.06 -0.87
C ASP A 109 -17.51 -6.61 -0.19
N LEU A 110 -17.09 -5.36 -0.40
CA LEU A 110 -15.86 -4.81 0.21
C LEU A 110 -16.06 -4.32 1.65
N LYS A 111 -17.30 -4.32 2.14
CA LYS A 111 -17.66 -3.82 3.48
C LYS A 111 -17.06 -2.44 3.76
N VAL A 112 -17.21 -1.53 2.80
CA VAL A 112 -16.67 -0.17 2.86
C VAL A 112 -17.05 0.50 4.20
N PRO A 113 -16.11 1.11 4.92
CA PRO A 113 -16.40 1.75 6.20
C PRO A 113 -17.36 2.94 6.05
N ILE A 114 -18.12 3.23 7.11
CA ILE A 114 -18.90 4.45 7.23
C ILE A 114 -17.95 5.59 7.62
N ARG A 115 -18.11 6.78 7.01
CA ARG A 115 -17.26 7.93 7.31
C ARG A 115 -17.39 8.33 8.77
N ALA A 116 -16.25 8.60 9.40
CA ALA A 116 -16.20 8.93 10.84
C ALA A 116 -17.05 10.15 11.26
N LYS A 117 -17.33 11.08 10.34
CA LYS A 117 -18.08 12.33 10.61
C LYS A 117 -19.59 12.23 10.38
N VAL A 118 -20.09 11.08 9.95
CA VAL A 118 -21.51 10.90 9.65
C VAL A 118 -22.34 10.93 10.93
N LYS A 119 -23.39 11.76 10.92
CA LYS A 119 -24.35 11.78 12.02
C LYS A 119 -25.41 10.70 11.79
N PRO A 120 -25.66 9.85 12.77
CA PRO A 120 -26.69 8.81 12.65
C PRO A 120 -28.08 9.31 12.28
N LEU A 121 -28.50 10.49 12.78
CA LEU A 121 -29.80 11.08 12.45
C LEU A 121 -29.93 11.38 10.95
N GLU A 122 -28.84 11.78 10.28
CA GLU A 122 -28.84 12.03 8.83
C GLU A 122 -29.07 10.74 8.04
N ILE A 123 -28.56 9.60 8.52
CA ILE A 123 -28.82 8.29 7.91
C ILE A 123 -30.30 7.94 8.07
N ILE A 124 -30.89 8.19 9.24
CA ILE A 124 -32.31 7.90 9.48
C ILE A 124 -33.18 8.76 8.56
N GLU A 125 -32.92 10.06 8.50
CA GLU A 125 -33.69 10.99 7.67
C GLU A 125 -33.60 10.69 6.17
N LYS A 126 -32.43 10.27 5.66
CA LYS A 126 -32.23 10.08 4.21
C LYS A 126 -32.42 8.64 3.73
N VAL A 127 -32.20 7.65 4.60
CA VAL A 127 -32.17 6.23 4.22
C VAL A 127 -33.29 5.43 4.88
N PHE A 128 -33.52 5.64 6.17
CA PHE A 128 -34.50 4.87 6.94
C PHE A 128 -35.78 5.64 7.25
N TYR A 129 -36.07 6.71 6.52
CA TYR A 129 -37.35 7.39 6.61
C TYR A 129 -38.48 6.39 6.32
N PRO A 130 -39.67 6.52 6.97
CA PRO A 130 -40.81 5.66 6.70
C PRO A 130 -41.08 5.54 5.20
N ILE A 131 -41.26 4.31 4.73
CA ILE A 131 -41.61 4.03 3.33
C ILE A 131 -43.05 4.51 3.09
N GLU A 132 -43.23 5.35 2.07
CA GLU A 132 -44.53 5.65 1.49
C GLU A 132 -44.90 4.58 0.45
N ASP A 133 -46.19 4.47 0.10
CA ASP A 133 -46.71 3.40 -0.79
C ASP A 133 -46.09 3.38 -2.20
N ASP A 134 -45.38 4.44 -2.60
CA ASP A 134 -44.74 4.62 -3.90
C ASP A 134 -43.21 4.46 -3.90
N TYR A 135 -42.63 3.84 -2.86
CA TYR A 135 -41.19 3.65 -2.76
C TYR A 135 -40.58 2.87 -3.94
N THR A 136 -39.67 3.53 -4.68
CA THR A 136 -38.99 2.97 -5.86
C THR A 136 -37.49 2.67 -5.67
N GLY A 137 -37.02 2.68 -4.42
CA GLY A 137 -35.60 2.55 -4.07
C GLY A 137 -34.89 3.89 -3.92
N HIS A 138 -33.69 3.87 -3.32
CA HIS A 138 -32.85 5.06 -3.15
C HIS A 138 -32.00 5.33 -4.38
N ASN A 139 -31.67 6.60 -4.61
CA ASN A 139 -30.57 6.93 -5.50
C ASN A 139 -29.22 6.56 -4.84
N PHE A 140 -28.27 6.08 -5.62
CA PHE A 140 -27.02 5.57 -5.04
C PHE A 140 -26.17 6.70 -4.46
N GLU A 141 -26.19 7.90 -5.04
CA GLU A 141 -25.44 9.04 -4.51
C GLU A 141 -25.92 9.42 -3.10
N ASP A 142 -27.23 9.36 -2.84
CA ASP A 142 -27.82 9.69 -1.54
C ASP A 142 -27.41 8.72 -0.43
N VAL A 143 -27.07 7.48 -0.79
CA VAL A 143 -26.58 6.46 0.14
C VAL A 143 -25.05 6.49 0.26
N SER A 144 -24.36 6.75 -0.86
CA SER A 144 -22.89 6.69 -0.93
C SER A 144 -22.20 7.75 -0.09
N ILE A 145 -22.84 8.89 0.16
CA ILE A 145 -22.29 9.97 1.01
C ILE A 145 -21.94 9.51 2.44
N PHE A 146 -22.56 8.44 2.92
CA PHE A 146 -22.33 7.92 4.27
C PHE A 146 -21.11 7.01 4.37
N PHE A 147 -20.62 6.50 3.25
CA PHE A 147 -19.49 5.57 3.19
C PHE A 147 -18.21 6.29 2.78
N GLU A 148 -17.06 5.75 3.18
CA GLU A 148 -15.77 6.21 2.67
C GLU A 148 -15.81 6.26 1.13
N PRO A 149 -15.25 7.31 0.51
CA PRO A 149 -15.35 7.54 -0.93
C PRO A 149 -14.77 6.35 -1.70
N ILE A 150 -15.41 6.01 -2.81
CA ILE A 150 -14.96 4.96 -3.72
C ILE A 150 -14.59 5.60 -5.04
N LEU A 151 -13.40 5.30 -5.53
CA LEU A 151 -12.93 5.67 -6.86
C LEU A 151 -12.63 4.39 -7.64
N VAL A 152 -12.97 4.37 -8.92
CA VAL A 152 -12.77 3.19 -9.77
C VAL A 152 -12.12 3.62 -11.08
N TYR A 153 -11.06 2.91 -11.43
CA TYR A 153 -10.31 3.08 -12.66
C TYR A 153 -10.33 1.78 -13.44
N GLN A 154 -10.53 1.85 -14.74
CA GLN A 154 -10.22 0.74 -15.64
C GLN A 154 -8.69 0.68 -15.82
N ILE A 155 -8.11 -0.50 -15.64
CA ILE A 155 -6.73 -0.78 -16.00
C ILE A 155 -6.66 -0.96 -17.52
N LEU A 156 -5.76 -0.24 -18.19
CA LEU A 156 -5.63 -0.32 -19.64
C LEU A 156 -4.98 -1.63 -20.08
N ASP A 157 -5.40 -2.17 -21.23
CA ASP A 157 -4.94 -3.48 -21.73
C ASP A 157 -3.43 -3.50 -22.03
N ASP A 158 -2.89 -2.38 -22.48
CA ASP A 158 -1.47 -2.13 -22.76
C ASP A 158 -0.69 -1.62 -21.53
N SER A 159 -1.34 -1.49 -20.37
CA SER A 159 -0.69 -1.00 -19.16
C SER A 159 0.49 -1.89 -18.74
N PRO A 160 1.62 -1.30 -18.29
CA PRO A 160 2.72 -2.03 -17.67
C PRO A 160 2.35 -2.66 -16.31
N LEU A 161 1.22 -2.24 -15.71
CA LEU A 161 0.71 -2.79 -14.46
C LEU A 161 -0.59 -3.55 -14.73
N LYS A 162 -0.75 -4.73 -14.13
CA LYS A 162 -1.97 -5.54 -14.23
C LYS A 162 -2.71 -5.57 -12.91
N GLY A 163 -3.94 -6.09 -12.93
CA GLY A 163 -4.76 -6.26 -11.73
C GLY A 163 -4.13 -7.15 -10.66
N THR A 164 -3.13 -7.96 -11.02
CA THR A 164 -2.31 -8.74 -10.10
C THR A 164 -1.25 -7.92 -9.36
N ASP A 165 -0.89 -6.73 -9.86
CA ASP A 165 0.14 -5.84 -9.32
C ASP A 165 -0.46 -4.79 -8.37
N ILE A 166 -1.38 -5.20 -7.50
CA ILE A 166 -2.19 -4.29 -6.68
C ILE A 166 -1.37 -3.34 -5.80
N GLU A 167 -0.31 -3.82 -5.14
CA GLU A 167 0.56 -2.96 -4.33
C GLU A 167 1.28 -1.91 -5.20
N ARG A 168 1.66 -2.27 -6.43
CA ARG A 168 2.32 -1.36 -7.37
C ARG A 168 1.35 -0.32 -7.91
N LEU A 169 0.13 -0.73 -8.25
CA LEU A 169 -0.97 0.19 -8.62
C LEU A 169 -1.25 1.18 -7.49
N SER A 170 -1.32 0.71 -6.25
CA SER A 170 -1.54 1.55 -5.08
C SER A 170 -0.40 2.55 -4.87
N GLY A 171 0.85 2.09 -4.94
CA GLY A 171 2.01 2.98 -4.84
C GLY A 171 2.06 4.02 -5.94
N PHE A 172 1.81 3.62 -7.19
CA PHE A 172 1.74 4.52 -8.33
C PHE A 172 0.64 5.59 -8.16
N TYR A 173 -0.58 5.17 -7.81
CA TYR A 173 -1.70 6.07 -7.54
C TYR A 173 -1.38 7.09 -6.45
N MET A 174 -0.71 6.66 -5.38
CA MET A 174 -0.33 7.55 -4.27
C MET A 174 0.73 8.58 -4.65
N ILE A 175 1.68 8.22 -5.52
CA ILE A 175 2.67 9.17 -6.03
C ILE A 175 1.99 10.25 -6.85
N LYS A 176 1.04 9.87 -7.69
CA LYS A 176 0.30 10.83 -8.50
C LYS A 176 -0.64 11.71 -7.68
N ASN A 177 -1.06 11.22 -6.52
CA ASN A 177 -1.82 11.95 -5.52
C ASN A 177 -0.95 12.37 -4.31
N CYS A 178 0.31 12.78 -4.54
CA CYS A 178 1.26 13.06 -3.48
C CYS A 178 0.83 14.18 -2.52
N GLN A 179 -0.12 15.04 -2.91
CA GLN A 179 -0.72 16.05 -2.05
C GLN A 179 -1.40 15.46 -0.80
N ASN A 180 -1.93 14.23 -0.92
CA ASN A 180 -2.60 13.50 0.15
C ASN A 180 -1.62 12.82 1.11
N LEU A 181 -0.32 12.79 0.77
CA LEU A 181 0.71 12.20 1.63
C LEU A 181 0.99 13.11 2.83
N THR A 182 1.18 12.45 3.98
CA THR A 182 1.53 13.11 5.24
C THR A 182 2.93 13.69 5.16
N LEU A 183 3.91 12.86 4.77
CA LEU A 183 5.29 13.28 4.58
C LEU A 183 5.45 14.00 3.23
N LYS A 184 6.18 15.11 3.22
CA LYS A 184 6.42 15.92 2.03
C LYS A 184 7.69 15.46 1.33
N PHE A 185 7.57 14.37 0.57
CA PHE A 185 8.65 13.87 -0.27
C PHE A 185 9.00 14.86 -1.38
N SER A 186 10.29 15.01 -1.68
CA SER A 186 10.72 15.81 -2.82
C SER A 186 10.39 15.10 -4.13
N GLN A 187 10.28 15.87 -5.23
CA GLN A 187 10.05 15.29 -6.55
C GLN A 187 11.13 14.27 -6.94
N LYS A 188 12.37 14.49 -6.51
CA LYS A 188 13.48 13.56 -6.77
C LYS A 188 13.23 12.20 -6.11
N THR A 189 12.64 12.19 -4.91
CA THR A 189 12.33 10.97 -4.17
C THR A 189 11.10 10.27 -4.76
N LEU A 190 10.07 11.03 -5.12
CA LEU A 190 8.87 10.49 -5.79
C LEU A 190 9.20 9.81 -7.12
N ILE A 191 10.14 10.37 -7.91
CA ILE A 191 10.61 9.74 -9.15
C ILE A 191 11.26 8.36 -8.89
N VAL A 192 12.00 8.20 -7.80
CA VAL A 192 12.62 6.89 -7.48
C VAL A 192 11.56 5.88 -7.06
N TYR A 193 10.57 6.29 -6.25
CA TYR A 193 9.41 5.44 -5.95
C TYR A 193 8.65 5.04 -7.23
N GLU A 194 8.42 5.99 -8.14
CA GLU A 194 7.68 5.74 -9.38
C GLU A 194 8.40 4.69 -10.24
N LYS A 195 9.72 4.85 -10.42
CA LYS A 195 10.55 3.84 -11.09
C LYS A 195 10.51 2.49 -10.38
N LEU A 196 10.53 2.48 -9.05
CA LEU A 196 10.41 1.23 -8.29
C LEU A 196 9.11 0.51 -8.65
N PHE A 197 7.97 1.22 -8.61
CA PHE A 197 6.67 0.62 -8.91
C PHE A 197 6.46 0.28 -10.39
N LEU A 198 7.09 0.96 -11.34
CA LEU A 198 6.88 0.69 -12.77
C LEU A 198 7.90 -0.28 -13.37
N GLU A 199 9.15 -0.24 -12.91
CA GLU A 199 10.29 -0.87 -13.62
C GLU A 199 10.97 -1.98 -12.81
N SER A 200 10.65 -2.16 -11.53
CA SER A 200 11.38 -3.15 -10.71
C SER A 200 10.87 -4.57 -10.84
N PRO A 201 11.72 -5.57 -10.52
CA PRO A 201 11.32 -6.97 -10.50
C PRO A 201 10.21 -7.29 -9.50
N GLN A 202 9.54 -8.43 -9.69
CA GLN A 202 8.38 -8.84 -8.88
C GLN A 202 8.71 -9.26 -7.44
N ASN A 203 9.98 -9.55 -7.14
CA ASN A 203 10.41 -9.95 -5.80
C ASN A 203 10.61 -8.78 -4.82
N VAL A 204 10.48 -7.52 -5.28
CA VAL A 204 10.52 -6.35 -4.39
C VAL A 204 9.33 -6.40 -3.43
N PRO A 205 9.53 -6.17 -2.10
CA PRO A 205 8.45 -6.05 -1.13
C PRO A 205 7.62 -4.76 -1.33
N TYR A 206 6.75 -4.74 -2.34
CA TYR A 206 5.97 -3.55 -2.71
C TYR A 206 5.04 -3.06 -1.60
N GLU A 207 4.51 -3.96 -0.76
CA GLU A 207 3.76 -3.59 0.45
C GLU A 207 4.56 -2.63 1.33
N ASN A 208 5.82 -2.95 1.62
CA ASN A 208 6.69 -2.09 2.42
C ASN A 208 6.96 -0.74 1.75
N LEU A 209 7.06 -0.69 0.41
CA LEU A 209 7.21 0.58 -0.32
C LEU A 209 5.93 1.44 -0.24
N VAL A 210 4.75 0.83 -0.25
CA VAL A 210 3.48 1.55 -0.08
C VAL A 210 3.34 2.07 1.36
N LEU A 211 3.68 1.23 2.35
CA LEU A 211 3.66 1.63 3.76
C LEU A 211 4.67 2.76 4.03
N SER A 212 5.85 2.70 3.43
CA SER A 212 6.84 3.77 3.58
C SER A 212 6.37 5.08 2.98
N LEU A 213 5.67 5.05 1.84
CA LEU A 213 5.11 6.23 1.19
C LEU A 213 3.95 6.85 1.99
N THR A 214 3.14 6.03 2.67
CA THR A 214 1.96 6.47 3.45
C THR A 214 2.23 6.71 4.92
N SER A 215 3.48 6.53 5.36
CA SER A 215 3.88 6.76 6.75
C SER A 215 3.58 8.18 7.23
N VAL A 216 3.28 8.31 8.53
CA VAL A 216 3.10 9.58 9.23
C VAL A 216 4.43 10.18 9.71
N TYR A 217 5.45 9.33 9.92
CA TYR A 217 6.75 9.75 10.44
C TYR A 217 7.90 9.21 9.58
N TRP A 218 8.89 10.06 9.32
CA TRP A 218 10.07 9.70 8.53
C TRP A 218 10.79 8.45 9.04
N LYS A 219 10.93 8.30 10.37
CA LYS A 219 11.56 7.12 10.97
C LYS A 219 10.86 5.81 10.62
N TYR A 220 9.53 5.81 10.51
CA TYR A 220 8.78 4.61 10.12
C TYR A 220 8.85 4.39 8.61
N SER A 221 8.82 5.47 7.81
CA SER A 221 9.08 5.39 6.37
C SER A 221 10.45 4.74 6.08
N PHE A 222 11.48 5.16 6.82
CA PHE A 222 12.82 4.59 6.74
C PHE A 222 12.84 3.11 7.12
N LEU A 223 12.18 2.73 8.22
CA LEU A 223 12.15 1.33 8.66
C LEU A 223 11.45 0.41 7.65
N ASP A 224 10.39 0.87 7.00
CA ASP A 224 9.71 0.08 5.98
C ASP A 224 10.60 -0.13 4.75
N ILE A 225 11.35 0.89 4.31
CA ILE A 225 12.35 0.72 3.23
C ILE A 225 13.51 -0.17 3.70
N TYR A 226 13.93 -0.04 4.97
CA TYR A 226 14.96 -0.90 5.53
C TYR A 226 14.56 -2.38 5.52
N ARG A 227 13.29 -2.71 5.75
CA ARG A 227 12.78 -4.09 5.61
C ARG A 227 12.92 -4.62 4.18
N CYS A 228 12.76 -3.78 3.17
CA CYS A 228 13.08 -4.17 1.79
C CYS A 228 14.57 -4.52 1.64
N ILE A 229 15.45 -3.79 2.32
CA ILE A 229 16.90 -4.06 2.34
C ILE A 229 17.22 -5.33 3.15
N GLU A 230 16.53 -5.59 4.26
CA GLU A 230 16.67 -6.84 5.03
C GLU A 230 16.35 -8.07 4.16
N GLY A 231 15.36 -7.97 3.25
CA GLY A 231 15.03 -9.01 2.28
C GLY A 231 16.19 -9.41 1.36
N ILE A 232 17.16 -8.51 1.15
CA ILE A 232 18.36 -8.75 0.32
C ILE A 232 19.44 -9.53 1.10
N PHE A 233 19.38 -9.58 2.44
CA PHE A 233 20.50 -10.07 3.26
C PHE A 233 20.89 -11.52 2.93
N PRO A 234 19.96 -12.51 2.91
CA PRO A 234 20.35 -13.90 2.68
C PRO A 234 20.95 -14.09 1.28
N GLU A 235 20.32 -13.48 0.27
CA GLU A 235 20.77 -13.56 -1.12
C GLU A 235 22.16 -12.92 -1.30
N SER A 236 22.39 -11.74 -0.74
CA SER A 236 23.69 -11.04 -0.87
C SER A 236 24.87 -11.85 -0.30
N GLN A 237 24.67 -12.56 0.82
CA GLN A 237 25.74 -13.32 1.47
C GLN A 237 25.96 -14.72 0.87
N LEU A 238 24.88 -15.42 0.52
CA LEU A 238 24.96 -16.83 0.14
C LEU A 238 24.97 -17.06 -1.37
N TYR A 239 24.72 -16.04 -2.19
CA TYR A 239 24.80 -16.16 -3.65
C TYR A 239 26.16 -16.69 -4.12
N LYS A 240 27.27 -16.11 -3.64
CA LYS A 240 28.62 -16.56 -4.02
C LYS A 240 28.87 -18.01 -3.60
N LEU A 241 28.37 -18.41 -2.43
CA LEU A 241 28.51 -19.77 -1.93
C LEU A 241 27.70 -20.76 -2.79
N HIS A 242 26.46 -20.41 -3.13
CA HIS A 242 25.59 -21.21 -4.00
C HIS A 242 26.25 -21.45 -5.36
N GLN A 243 26.81 -20.41 -5.98
CA GLN A 243 27.55 -20.47 -7.25
C GLN A 243 28.82 -21.34 -7.12
N GLN A 244 29.62 -21.15 -6.07
CA GLN A 244 30.86 -21.90 -5.86
C GLN A 244 30.64 -23.39 -5.61
N LEU A 245 29.54 -23.75 -4.95
CA LEU A 245 29.17 -25.13 -4.68
C LEU A 245 28.48 -25.81 -5.88
N ASN A 246 28.19 -25.06 -6.95
CA ASN A 246 27.51 -25.53 -8.16
C ASN A 246 26.23 -26.33 -7.83
N ILE A 247 25.42 -25.79 -6.92
CA ILE A 247 24.21 -26.44 -6.43
C ILE A 247 23.13 -26.33 -7.51
N SER A 248 22.51 -27.47 -7.85
CA SER A 248 21.52 -27.55 -8.92
C SER A 248 20.15 -26.94 -8.60
N THR A 249 19.83 -26.75 -7.32
CA THR A 249 18.58 -26.11 -6.89
C THR A 249 18.62 -24.60 -7.10
N SER A 250 17.46 -23.97 -7.16
CA SER A 250 17.39 -22.50 -7.20
C SER A 250 18.03 -21.88 -5.94
N LEU A 251 18.50 -20.63 -6.04
CA LEU A 251 19.04 -19.88 -4.89
C LEU A 251 18.02 -19.83 -3.75
N ARG A 252 16.74 -19.60 -4.07
CA ARG A 252 15.66 -19.53 -3.09
C ARG A 252 15.46 -20.84 -2.32
N GLU A 253 15.46 -21.97 -3.02
CA GLU A 253 15.37 -23.29 -2.38
C GLU A 253 16.59 -23.58 -1.50
N PHE A 254 17.78 -23.19 -1.97
CA PHE A 254 19.01 -23.30 -1.21
C PHE A 254 18.96 -22.47 0.08
N LEU A 255 18.57 -21.20 -0.01
CA LEU A 255 18.41 -20.30 1.15
C LEU A 255 17.40 -20.86 2.15
N THR A 256 16.24 -21.31 1.67
CA THR A 256 15.20 -21.93 2.51
C THR A 256 15.75 -23.17 3.21
N GLY A 257 16.51 -24.01 2.51
CA GLY A 257 17.16 -25.20 3.07
C GLY A 257 18.17 -24.86 4.16
N ILE A 258 19.00 -23.83 3.96
CA ILE A 258 19.98 -23.35 4.93
C ILE A 258 19.30 -22.79 6.18
N GLU A 259 18.29 -21.93 6.02
CA GLU A 259 17.56 -21.34 7.15
C GLU A 259 16.82 -22.41 7.97
N THR A 260 16.13 -23.34 7.31
CA THR A 260 15.36 -24.40 8.01
C THR A 260 16.27 -25.42 8.68
N SER A 261 17.35 -25.83 8.04
CA SER A 261 18.22 -26.91 8.52
C SER A 261 19.26 -26.43 9.53
N LEU A 262 19.85 -25.26 9.30
CA LEU A 262 20.95 -24.74 10.12
C LEU A 262 20.52 -23.61 11.06
N LYS A 263 19.30 -23.06 10.89
CA LYS A 263 18.85 -21.83 11.56
C LYS A 263 19.83 -20.67 11.34
N TRP A 264 20.59 -20.73 10.26
CA TRP A 264 21.59 -19.73 9.92
C TRP A 264 20.88 -18.42 9.58
N LYS A 265 21.47 -17.30 10.02
CA LYS A 265 21.01 -15.95 9.66
C LYS A 265 22.23 -15.09 9.35
N PRO A 266 22.11 -14.20 8.34
CA PRO A 266 23.16 -13.24 8.04
C PRO A 266 23.40 -12.32 9.24
N LYS A 267 24.66 -11.97 9.49
CA LYS A 267 25.01 -10.96 10.49
C LYS A 267 24.63 -9.58 9.96
N GLU A 268 23.63 -8.98 10.58
CA GLU A 268 22.99 -7.75 10.07
C GLU A 268 23.99 -6.63 9.77
N GLU A 269 24.82 -6.21 10.74
CA GLU A 269 25.76 -5.10 10.56
C GLU A 269 26.74 -5.33 9.40
N GLU A 270 27.37 -6.52 9.35
CA GLU A 270 28.33 -6.88 8.31
C GLU A 270 27.66 -6.90 6.93
N THR A 271 26.42 -7.38 6.86
CA THR A 271 25.65 -7.45 5.60
C THR A 271 25.26 -6.06 5.09
N VAL A 272 24.79 -5.18 5.98
CA VAL A 272 24.46 -3.80 5.63
C VAL A 272 25.70 -3.07 5.11
N ILE A 273 26.86 -3.29 5.73
CA ILE A 273 28.12 -2.74 5.25
C ILE A 273 28.40 -3.17 3.81
N GLU A 274 28.33 -4.47 3.52
CA GLU A 274 28.55 -4.98 2.16
C GLU A 274 27.54 -4.42 1.16
N ILE A 275 26.25 -4.38 1.53
CA ILE A 275 25.18 -3.87 0.67
C ILE A 275 25.43 -2.41 0.30
N ILE A 276 25.69 -1.56 1.30
CA ILE A 276 25.87 -0.12 1.10
C ILE A 276 27.17 0.19 0.34
N GLN A 277 28.25 -0.55 0.60
CA GLN A 277 29.52 -0.40 -0.13
C GLN A 277 29.39 -0.73 -1.62
N ASN A 278 28.55 -1.70 -1.97
CA ASN A 278 28.32 -2.13 -3.35
C ASN A 278 27.07 -1.49 -3.99
N SER A 279 26.47 -0.49 -3.34
CA SER A 279 25.33 0.27 -3.88
C SER A 279 25.78 1.34 -4.89
N PRO A 280 24.88 1.87 -5.74
CA PRO A 280 25.19 2.88 -6.73
C PRO A 280 25.89 4.11 -6.16
N PRO A 281 26.80 4.76 -6.90
CA PRO A 281 27.52 5.96 -6.45
C PRO A 281 26.60 7.06 -5.93
N ASP A 282 25.46 7.28 -6.58
CA ASP A 282 24.46 8.29 -6.20
C ASP A 282 23.87 8.04 -4.81
N ALA A 283 23.57 6.77 -4.48
CA ALA A 283 23.09 6.39 -3.16
C ALA A 283 24.16 6.64 -2.08
N GLN A 284 25.42 6.27 -2.38
CA GLN A 284 26.54 6.49 -1.47
C GLN A 284 26.82 7.98 -1.24
N GLU A 285 26.72 8.81 -2.28
CA GLU A 285 26.90 10.26 -2.17
C GLU A 285 25.80 10.88 -1.30
N ILE A 286 24.55 10.47 -1.48
CA ILE A 286 23.44 10.88 -0.62
C ILE A 286 23.74 10.53 0.84
N PHE A 287 24.17 9.29 1.12
CA PHE A 287 24.50 8.89 2.49
C PHE A 287 25.68 9.67 3.08
N ARG A 288 26.71 10.00 2.28
CA ARG A 288 27.81 10.88 2.71
C ARG A 288 27.28 12.27 3.11
N ASN A 289 26.41 12.84 2.29
CA ASN A 289 25.81 14.15 2.56
C ASN A 289 24.97 14.15 3.84
N VAL A 290 24.10 13.15 4.01
CA VAL A 290 23.30 12.99 5.24
C VAL A 290 24.22 12.78 6.45
N LYS A 291 25.24 11.92 6.34
CA LYS A 291 26.22 11.68 7.41
C LYS A 291 26.92 12.96 7.83
N LYS A 292 27.34 13.79 6.86
CA LYS A 292 27.98 15.08 7.11
C LYS A 292 27.07 16.05 7.86
N VAL A 293 25.76 16.05 7.58
CA VAL A 293 24.78 16.86 8.33
C VAL A 293 24.67 16.38 9.78
N ILE A 294 24.58 15.07 10.01
CA ILE A 294 24.34 14.48 11.33
C ILE A 294 25.59 14.53 12.22
N HIS A 295 26.73 14.11 11.68
CA HIS A 295 27.97 13.92 12.43
C HIS A 295 28.98 15.05 12.28
N LYS A 296 28.76 15.99 11.35
CA LYS A 296 29.75 17.00 10.96
C LYS A 296 31.08 16.39 10.48
N GLU A 297 31.07 15.12 10.07
CA GLU A 297 32.19 14.42 9.45
C GLU A 297 31.77 13.70 8.18
N ASP A 298 32.71 13.55 7.25
CA ASP A 298 32.55 12.81 5.99
C ASP A 298 33.41 11.53 5.95
N ARG A 299 34.21 11.28 6.99
CA ARG A 299 35.07 10.09 7.08
C ARG A 299 34.29 8.90 7.62
N GLY A 300 34.81 7.69 7.44
CA GLY A 300 34.27 6.47 8.03
C GLY A 300 33.20 5.76 7.18
N GLU A 301 32.87 4.55 7.60
CA GLU A 301 32.07 3.60 6.81
C GLU A 301 30.58 3.96 6.76
N LEU A 302 30.03 4.07 5.54
CA LEU A 302 28.63 4.46 5.32
C LEU A 302 27.64 3.40 5.80
N GLY A 303 27.97 2.12 5.63
CA GLY A 303 27.10 1.03 6.10
C GLY A 303 26.93 1.02 7.61
N LYS A 304 28.00 1.26 8.37
CA LYS A 304 27.91 1.42 9.83
C LYS A 304 27.05 2.62 10.23
N PHE A 305 27.17 3.72 9.51
CA PHE A 305 26.34 4.90 9.73
C PHE A 305 24.85 4.59 9.47
N PHE A 306 24.54 3.96 8.34
CA PHE A 306 23.18 3.56 7.96
C PHE A 306 22.57 2.58 8.98
N TYR A 307 23.34 1.58 9.40
CA TYR A 307 22.96 0.63 10.45
C TYR A 307 22.75 1.32 11.82
N LYS A 308 23.59 2.30 12.17
CA LYS A 308 23.42 3.10 13.39
C LYS A 308 22.10 3.86 13.40
N ILE A 309 21.68 4.45 12.27
CA ILE A 309 20.36 5.10 12.15
C ILE A 309 19.25 4.11 12.47
N ARG A 310 19.23 2.94 11.80
CA ARG A 310 18.21 1.91 12.06
C ARG A 310 18.16 1.52 13.53
N ASN A 311 19.31 1.25 14.13
CA ASN A 311 19.38 0.85 15.53
C ASN A 311 18.93 1.95 16.49
N SER A 312 19.20 3.22 16.19
CA SER A 312 18.71 4.36 16.96
C SER A 312 17.19 4.53 16.88
N ILE A 313 16.56 4.12 15.78
CA ILE A 313 15.09 4.14 15.67
C ILE A 313 14.46 3.00 16.48
N VAL A 314 15.04 1.79 16.42
CA VAL A 314 14.48 0.58 17.03
C VAL A 314 14.74 0.49 18.54
N HIS A 315 15.93 0.89 18.98
CA HIS A 315 16.34 0.72 20.37
C HIS A 315 16.39 2.05 21.10
N TYR A 316 15.44 2.26 22.02
CA TYR A 316 15.50 3.34 22.99
C TYR A 316 16.67 3.10 23.96
N ARG A 317 17.80 3.78 23.77
CA ARG A 317 19.00 3.62 24.62
C ARG A 317 19.15 4.82 25.54
N HIS A 318 19.02 4.57 26.84
CA HIS A 318 19.13 5.61 27.89
C HIS A 318 20.54 6.21 28.07
N ARG A 319 21.60 5.60 27.50
CA ARG A 319 22.98 6.06 27.64
C ARG A 319 23.75 5.81 26.34
N ASP A 320 24.56 6.81 25.98
CA ASP A 320 25.50 6.94 24.86
C ASP A 320 24.93 7.44 23.52
N GLU A 321 25.40 8.64 23.15
CA GLU A 321 25.41 9.23 21.80
C GLU A 321 24.20 8.91 20.91
N GLU A 322 23.01 9.15 21.45
CA GLU A 322 21.78 9.04 20.66
C GLU A 322 21.93 9.97 19.45
N LEU A 323 21.86 9.40 18.25
CA LEU A 323 21.68 10.21 17.04
C LEU A 323 20.43 11.04 17.31
N LYS A 324 20.55 12.37 17.26
CA LYS A 324 19.42 13.29 17.49
C LYS A 324 18.51 13.28 16.26
N LEU A 325 17.97 12.11 15.93
CA LEU A 325 17.12 11.84 14.77
C LEU A 325 15.83 12.68 14.82
N ASP A 326 15.32 12.92 16.03
CA ASP A 326 14.16 13.79 16.28
C ASP A 326 14.39 15.27 15.91
N LYS A 327 15.64 15.67 15.66
CA LYS A 327 16.01 17.04 15.26
C LYS A 327 16.42 17.15 13.80
N LEU A 328 16.33 16.07 13.03
CA LEU A 328 16.62 16.12 11.61
C LEU A 328 15.50 16.86 10.88
N GLU A 329 15.91 17.74 9.97
CA GLU A 329 14.99 18.43 9.07
C GLU A 329 14.41 17.46 8.05
N ASP A 330 13.19 17.73 7.60
CA ASP A 330 12.46 16.91 6.62
C ASP A 330 13.28 16.65 5.35
N GLU A 331 14.03 17.64 4.87
CA GLU A 331 14.91 17.51 3.70
C GLU A 331 16.01 16.45 3.91
N THR A 332 16.56 16.36 5.12
CA THR A 332 17.60 15.35 5.43
C THR A 332 16.99 13.95 5.49
N TRP A 333 15.77 13.83 6.00
CA TRP A 333 15.02 12.58 5.97
C TRP A 333 14.66 12.16 4.54
N ASP A 334 14.12 13.08 3.73
CA ASP A 334 13.80 12.83 2.32
C ASP A 334 15.04 12.34 1.54
N GLN A 335 16.20 12.95 1.77
CA GLN A 335 17.47 12.50 1.21
C GLN A 335 17.82 11.08 1.65
N LEU A 336 17.74 10.78 2.95
CA LEU A 336 18.02 9.44 3.47
C LEU A 336 17.10 8.38 2.86
N ILE A 337 15.81 8.69 2.76
CA ILE A 337 14.79 7.85 2.09
C ILE A 337 15.18 7.61 0.64
N ARG A 338 15.48 8.67 -0.12
CA ARG A 338 15.89 8.55 -1.52
C ARG A 338 17.12 7.67 -1.69
N GLY A 339 18.14 7.85 -0.85
CA GLY A 339 19.34 7.01 -0.85
C GLY A 339 18.99 5.53 -0.63
N ALA A 340 18.14 5.24 0.36
CA ALA A 340 17.69 3.89 0.67
C ALA A 340 16.87 3.25 -0.48
N LEU A 341 16.00 4.02 -1.15
CA LEU A 341 15.25 3.54 -2.31
C LEU A 341 16.16 3.19 -3.49
N LEU A 342 17.23 3.96 -3.73
CA LEU A 342 18.22 3.63 -4.75
C LEU A 342 18.99 2.34 -4.43
N VAL A 343 19.26 2.07 -3.14
CA VAL A 343 19.82 0.78 -2.69
C VAL A 343 18.85 -0.35 -3.04
N VAL A 344 17.58 -0.23 -2.66
CA VAL A 344 16.54 -1.22 -2.98
C VAL A 344 16.48 -1.47 -4.49
N GLN A 345 16.31 -0.42 -5.29
CA GLN A 345 16.18 -0.54 -6.75
C GLN A 345 17.35 -1.31 -7.36
N SER A 346 18.57 -0.87 -7.07
CA SER A 346 19.77 -1.46 -7.69
C SER A 346 20.03 -2.90 -7.27
N TRP A 347 19.77 -3.25 -6.01
CA TRP A 347 20.02 -4.60 -5.52
C TRP A 347 18.99 -5.60 -6.03
N TYR A 348 17.69 -5.25 -6.01
CA TYR A 348 16.67 -6.15 -6.56
C TYR A 348 16.83 -6.34 -8.07
N GLN A 349 17.17 -5.29 -8.83
CA GLN A 349 17.52 -5.42 -10.26
C GLN A 349 18.73 -6.33 -10.47
N LYS A 350 19.77 -6.18 -9.65
CA LYS A 350 20.95 -7.04 -9.72
C LYS A 350 20.59 -8.49 -9.43
N LEU A 351 19.81 -8.76 -8.39
CA LEU A 351 19.42 -10.11 -7.99
C LEU A 351 18.54 -10.80 -9.03
N ASP A 352 17.64 -10.06 -9.69
CA ASP A 352 16.79 -10.59 -10.77
C ASP A 352 17.59 -10.95 -12.04
N SER A 353 18.75 -10.33 -12.23
CA SER A 353 19.64 -10.62 -13.37
C SER A 353 20.59 -11.82 -13.17
N LEU A 354 20.61 -12.42 -11.96
CA LEU A 354 21.46 -13.56 -11.58
C LEU A 354 20.68 -14.87 -11.65
#